data_AF-K9GCA7-F1
#
_entry.id   AF-K9GCA7-F1
#
_cell.length_a   1.000
_cell.length_b   1.000
_cell.length_c   1.000
_cell.angle_alpha   90.00
_cell.angle_beta   90.00
_cell.angle_gamma   90.00
#
_symmetry.space_group_name_H-M   'P 1'
#
loop_
_entity.id
_entity.type
_entity.pdbx_description
1 polymer ?
#
loop_
_entity_poly.entity_id
_entity_poly.type
_entity_poly.pdbx_seq_one_letter_code
_entity_poly.pdbx_strand_id
1 'polypeptide(L)'
;MSLRRSARLGSVPTIKSTLLQSSATKAQRSAVTKPRKAPTKSNKLEKKATKTKSKTGTSYCPTEPAVIEKQEVDSQPSTTNPAILRSQTPPPLDRPVDPHRTNATLITPHGSTVNAYPAHVEDASPSKTGLPPPAATTGTLLEKATAHLIATDPRIATVIEQHPCPLFSPAGLAEEIDPFNSLTSSIIGQQVSGAAAKSIRNKFLALFDLPDTVAPDGHRHAKFPTPDQVAKCDIPTLRTAGLSQRKAEYIQGLAQKFASGELGARMLALATDEELFEKLIAVRGLGRWSVEMFALFALKRIDVFSTGDLGVQRGCAAFMGRDVSKLKGKGGGKFKYMAEKDLLELAAKFAPYRSLFMWYMWRIEDVDVAVLGG
;
A
#
# COMPACT_ATOMS: atom_id res chain seq x y z
N MET A 1 12.85 -0.39 -21.99
CA MET A 1 12.09 -1.59 -22.41
C MET A 1 11.83 -2.51 -21.21
N SER A 2 10.61 -2.53 -20.66
CA SER A 2 10.02 -3.68 -19.94
C SER A 2 8.56 -3.35 -19.62
N LEU A 3 7.62 -4.15 -20.13
CA LEU A 3 6.18 -3.92 -19.98
C LEU A 3 5.71 -4.43 -18.60
N ARG A 4 5.45 -3.51 -17.67
CA ARG A 4 4.91 -3.86 -16.34
C ARG A 4 3.45 -4.30 -16.46
N ARG A 5 3.16 -5.56 -16.15
CA ARG A 5 1.78 -6.04 -15.96
C ARG A 5 1.20 -5.41 -14.69
N SER A 6 0.04 -4.77 -14.82
CA SER A 6 -0.76 -4.29 -13.68
C SER A 6 -1.18 -5.49 -12.81
N ALA A 7 -0.98 -5.38 -11.50
CA ALA A 7 -1.46 -6.36 -10.55
C ALA A 7 -2.96 -6.13 -10.34
N ARG A 8 -3.79 -7.16 -10.58
CA ARG A 8 -5.19 -7.12 -10.16
C ARG A 8 -5.23 -7.04 -8.63
N LEU A 9 -5.88 -6.01 -8.10
CA LEU A 9 -6.31 -6.02 -6.71
C LEU A 9 -7.28 -7.19 -6.54
N GLY A 10 -7.02 -8.04 -5.54
CA GLY A 10 -7.86 -9.21 -5.28
C GLY A 10 -9.19 -8.78 -4.68
N SER A 11 -10.29 -9.34 -5.18
CA SER A 11 -11.61 -9.14 -4.58
C SER A 11 -11.66 -9.72 -3.16
N VAL A 12 -12.31 -9.00 -2.25
CA VAL A 12 -12.68 -9.51 -0.93
C VAL A 12 -13.82 -10.53 -1.10
N PRO A 13 -13.78 -11.71 -0.47
CA PRO A 13 -14.82 -12.72 -0.64
C PRO A 13 -16.09 -12.35 0.13
N THR A 14 -17.14 -11.96 -0.60
CA THR A 14 -18.50 -11.86 -0.05
C THR A 14 -19.02 -13.25 0.31
N ILE A 15 -19.41 -13.46 1.57
CA ILE A 15 -20.07 -14.69 2.02
C ILE A 15 -21.44 -14.77 1.34
N LYS A 16 -21.68 -15.81 0.53
CA LYS A 16 -23.00 -16.11 -0.04
C LYS A 16 -23.66 -17.29 0.68
N SER A 17 -24.94 -17.09 0.99
CA SER A 17 -25.82 -18.05 1.64
C SER A 17 -26.01 -19.33 0.83
N THR A 18 -26.14 -20.46 1.54
CA THR A 18 -26.41 -21.78 0.96
C THR A 18 -27.90 -21.94 0.69
N LEU A 19 -28.28 -22.25 -0.54
CA LEU A 19 -29.59 -22.82 -0.87
C LEU A 19 -29.44 -24.04 -1.78
N LEU A 20 -30.30 -25.04 -1.51
CA LEU A 20 -30.28 -26.38 -2.08
C LEU A 20 -31.07 -26.47 -3.40
N GLN A 21 -30.76 -27.52 -4.18
CA GLN A 21 -31.49 -28.16 -5.30
C GLN A 21 -30.64 -28.23 -6.60
N SER A 22 -30.80 -29.19 -7.50
CA SER A 22 -31.03 -30.66 -7.39
C SER A 22 -30.90 -31.28 -8.79
N SER A 23 -30.33 -32.48 -8.91
CA SER A 23 -30.52 -33.47 -10.00
C SER A 23 -30.50 -33.05 -11.49
N ALA A 24 -29.62 -33.66 -12.30
CA ALA A 24 -30.01 -34.51 -13.45
C ALA A 24 -28.80 -35.19 -14.14
N THR A 25 -29.05 -36.29 -14.86
CA THR A 25 -28.05 -37.27 -15.34
C THR A 25 -27.97 -37.40 -16.88
N LYS A 26 -26.76 -37.69 -17.40
CA LYS A 26 -26.41 -38.56 -18.55
C LYS A 26 -24.87 -38.58 -18.69
N ALA A 27 -24.13 -39.70 -18.68
CA ALA A 27 -24.14 -40.90 -19.55
C ALA A 27 -23.79 -40.54 -21.03
N GLN A 28 -22.83 -41.14 -21.74
CA GLN A 28 -22.25 -42.50 -21.64
C GLN A 28 -20.92 -42.64 -22.47
N ARG A 29 -20.06 -43.64 -22.12
CA ARG A 29 -19.18 -44.49 -22.99
C ARG A 29 -18.01 -43.82 -23.79
N SER A 30 -16.87 -44.47 -24.10
CA SER A 30 -16.43 -45.88 -23.99
C SER A 30 -14.89 -46.04 -23.81
N ALA A 31 -14.44 -47.29 -23.54
CA ALA A 31 -13.05 -47.76 -23.32
C ALA A 31 -12.08 -47.58 -24.53
N VAL A 32 -10.75 -47.82 -24.45
CA VAL A 32 -10.11 -49.17 -24.44
C VAL A 32 -8.68 -49.20 -23.82
N THR A 33 -8.33 -50.40 -23.39
CA THR A 33 -7.29 -51.04 -22.56
C THR A 33 -5.76 -50.84 -22.82
N LYS A 34 -4.99 -51.06 -21.73
CA LYS A 34 -3.55 -51.39 -21.50
C LYS A 34 -3.00 -52.58 -22.37
N PRO A 35 -1.67 -52.94 -22.44
CA PRO A 35 -0.71 -53.00 -21.31
C PRO A 35 0.82 -52.79 -21.56
N ARG A 36 1.61 -53.16 -20.54
CA ARG A 36 3.01 -52.86 -20.16
C ARG A 36 4.01 -53.96 -20.55
N LYS A 37 5.28 -53.62 -20.86
CA LYS A 37 6.48 -54.45 -20.55
C LYS A 37 7.81 -53.67 -20.63
N ALA A 38 8.76 -54.08 -19.79
CA ALA A 38 10.22 -53.87 -19.87
C ALA A 38 10.86 -55.29 -19.86
N PRO A 39 12.20 -55.54 -19.98
CA PRO A 39 13.26 -54.99 -19.09
C PRO A 39 14.69 -54.87 -19.70
N THR A 40 15.66 -54.67 -18.79
CA THR A 40 17.14 -54.77 -18.90
C THR A 40 17.90 -53.52 -19.40
N LYS A 41 19.17 -53.28 -19.04
CA LYS A 41 20.10 -54.05 -18.16
C LYS A 41 20.96 -53.15 -17.23
N SER A 42 21.91 -53.79 -16.55
CA SER A 42 22.86 -53.34 -15.52
C SER A 42 24.07 -52.51 -15.98
N ASN A 43 24.57 -51.61 -15.11
CA ASN A 43 25.89 -51.86 -14.50
C ASN A 43 26.08 -51.16 -13.13
N LYS A 44 27.01 -51.68 -12.33
CA LYS A 44 27.21 -51.40 -10.89
C LYS A 44 28.62 -50.86 -10.65
N LEU A 45 28.78 -49.78 -9.88
CA LEU A 45 30.04 -49.37 -9.25
C LEU A 45 29.79 -48.69 -7.90
N GLU A 46 30.75 -48.77 -6.99
CA GLU A 46 30.49 -48.69 -5.55
C GLU A 46 30.89 -47.38 -4.86
N LYS A 47 30.17 -47.14 -3.74
CA LYS A 47 30.39 -46.21 -2.63
C LYS A 47 31.75 -45.48 -2.55
N LYS A 48 31.67 -44.17 -2.34
CA LYS A 48 32.44 -43.53 -1.26
C LYS A 48 31.55 -42.54 -0.50
N ALA A 49 31.45 -42.73 0.82
CA ALA A 49 30.56 -41.94 1.66
C ALA A 49 31.28 -40.68 2.17
N THR A 50 30.76 -39.51 1.81
CA THR A 50 31.20 -38.23 2.38
C THR A 50 30.07 -37.70 3.27
N LYS A 51 30.34 -37.51 4.56
CA LYS A 51 29.36 -37.00 5.53
C LYS A 51 29.02 -35.53 5.24
N THR A 52 27.97 -35.27 4.47
CA THR A 52 27.39 -33.92 4.38
C THR A 52 26.74 -33.57 5.71
N LYS A 53 27.41 -32.75 6.53
CA LYS A 53 26.77 -32.13 7.70
C LYS A 53 25.63 -31.24 7.21
N SER A 54 24.39 -31.64 7.48
CA SER A 54 23.24 -30.76 7.38
C SER A 54 23.44 -29.57 8.34
N LYS A 55 23.77 -28.40 7.79
CA LYS A 55 23.63 -27.13 8.50
C LYS A 55 22.26 -26.55 8.19
N THR A 56 21.22 -27.03 8.87
CA THR A 56 19.99 -26.26 9.07
C THR A 56 20.26 -25.15 10.09
N GLY A 57 21.09 -24.19 9.71
CA GLY A 57 21.20 -22.92 10.43
C GLY A 57 20.18 -21.96 9.84
N THR A 58 19.11 -21.67 10.59
CA THR A 58 18.20 -20.58 10.25
C THR A 58 19.00 -19.27 10.35
N SER A 59 19.15 -18.56 9.24
CA SER A 59 19.89 -17.29 9.19
C SER A 59 18.99 -16.19 9.74
N TYR A 60 19.23 -15.78 10.98
CA TYR A 60 18.53 -14.67 11.63
C TYR A 60 19.32 -13.37 11.47
N CYS A 61 18.59 -12.25 11.36
CA CYS A 61 19.19 -10.92 11.47
C CYS A 61 19.58 -10.66 12.93
N PRO A 62 20.75 -10.04 13.23
CA PRO A 62 21.14 -9.75 14.60
C PRO A 62 20.18 -8.80 15.31
N THR A 63 19.64 -9.21 16.45
CA THR A 63 18.82 -8.40 17.36
C THR A 63 19.59 -8.12 18.65
N GLU A 64 20.44 -7.09 18.64
CA GLU A 64 21.08 -6.59 19.87
C GLU A 64 20.02 -5.95 20.78
N PRO A 65 20.04 -6.19 22.10
CA PRO A 65 19.28 -5.40 23.05
C PRO A 65 19.83 -3.97 23.08
N ALA A 66 18.95 -2.97 23.07
CA ALA A 66 19.34 -1.57 23.00
C ALA A 66 20.06 -1.14 24.29
N VAL A 67 21.36 -0.86 24.20
CA VAL A 67 22.13 -0.19 25.26
C VAL A 67 21.87 1.30 25.15
N ILE A 68 21.37 1.91 26.22
CA ILE A 68 21.12 3.36 26.30
C ILE A 68 22.41 4.04 26.73
N GLU A 69 23.22 4.51 25.78
CA GLU A 69 24.25 5.52 26.08
C GLU A 69 23.58 6.89 26.20
N LYS A 70 23.83 7.57 27.32
CA LYS A 70 23.38 8.95 27.53
C LYS A 70 24.33 9.91 26.82
N GLN A 71 23.80 10.74 25.94
CA GLN A 71 24.44 11.99 25.53
C GLN A 71 23.62 13.19 26.01
N GLU A 72 24.24 13.95 26.90
CA GLU A 72 23.96 15.33 27.30
C GLU A 72 24.55 16.29 26.24
N VAL A 73 24.05 17.49 25.90
CA VAL A 73 22.86 18.30 26.25
C VAL A 73 22.47 19.11 25.00
N ASP A 74 21.18 19.32 24.72
CA ASP A 74 20.68 20.67 24.39
C ASP A 74 19.22 20.80 24.86
N SER A 75 18.84 21.96 25.40
CA SER A 75 17.75 22.05 26.39
C SER A 75 16.73 23.15 26.10
N GLN A 76 15.56 22.77 25.59
CA GLN A 76 14.31 23.57 25.62
C GLN A 76 13.07 22.66 25.81
N PRO A 77 11.95 23.17 26.36
CA PRO A 77 11.17 22.40 27.32
C PRO A 77 10.23 21.36 26.72
N SER A 78 10.52 20.08 26.97
CA SER A 78 9.58 18.98 26.79
C SER A 78 8.73 18.77 28.04
N THR A 79 7.42 18.99 27.94
CA THR A 79 6.44 18.62 28.98
C THR A 79 6.31 17.10 29.07
N THR A 80 7.25 16.49 29.78
CA THR A 80 7.39 15.04 29.89
C THR A 80 6.42 14.49 30.94
N ASN A 81 5.28 13.98 30.49
CA ASN A 81 4.40 13.15 31.32
C ASN A 81 4.77 11.65 31.15
N PRO A 82 4.86 10.87 32.24
CA PRO A 82 5.29 9.47 32.17
C PRO A 82 4.28 8.57 31.44
N ALA A 83 4.77 7.43 30.96
CA ALA A 83 4.07 6.54 30.04
C ALA A 83 2.80 5.91 30.65
N ILE A 84 1.66 6.54 30.40
CA ILE A 84 0.35 5.87 30.41
C ILE A 84 0.19 5.16 29.06
N LEU A 85 -0.26 3.90 29.08
CA LEU A 85 -0.79 3.22 27.90
C LEU A 85 -2.00 4.03 27.38
N ARG A 86 -1.76 4.98 26.49
CA ARG A 86 -2.84 5.69 25.80
C ARG A 86 -3.44 4.71 24.80
N SER A 87 -4.66 4.27 25.08
CA SER A 87 -5.51 3.60 24.10
C SER A 87 -5.52 4.43 22.82
N GLN A 88 -5.46 3.76 21.67
CA GLN A 88 -5.50 4.39 20.35
C GLN A 88 -6.85 5.10 20.17
N THR A 89 -6.92 6.37 20.58
CA THR A 89 -8.05 7.23 20.21
C THR A 89 -7.87 7.60 18.75
N PRO A 90 -8.83 7.25 17.87
CA PRO A 90 -8.78 7.69 16.48
C PRO A 90 -8.74 9.23 16.42
N PRO A 91 -8.16 9.83 15.35
CA PRO A 91 -8.15 11.27 15.16
C PRO A 91 -9.56 11.86 15.34
N PRO A 92 -9.71 12.96 16.11
CA PRO A 92 -11.01 13.59 16.33
C PRO A 92 -11.74 13.92 15.01
N LEU A 93 -13.06 13.80 14.99
CA LEU A 93 -13.86 13.99 13.77
C LEU A 93 -13.83 15.44 13.26
N ASP A 94 -13.54 16.39 14.13
CA ASP A 94 -13.31 17.81 13.86
C ASP A 94 -11.87 18.12 13.42
N ARG A 95 -10.92 17.18 13.56
CA ARG A 95 -9.52 17.38 13.13
C ARG A 95 -9.49 17.80 11.65
N PRO A 96 -8.87 18.94 11.31
CA PRO A 96 -8.63 19.40 9.95
C PRO A 96 -8.01 18.35 9.04
N VAL A 97 -8.36 18.42 7.76
CA VAL A 97 -7.69 17.67 6.68
C VAL A 97 -7.20 18.62 5.60
N ASP A 98 -6.14 18.24 4.90
CA ASP A 98 -5.49 19.02 3.86
C ASP A 98 -5.32 18.18 2.57
N PRO A 99 -5.57 18.74 1.38
CA PRO A 99 -5.46 18.00 0.12
C PRO A 99 -4.06 17.44 -0.21
N HIS A 100 -3.02 18.16 0.21
CA HIS A 100 -1.61 17.99 -0.16
C HIS A 100 -0.72 17.52 1.01
N ARG A 101 -1.30 17.26 2.20
CA ARG A 101 -0.58 16.74 3.39
C ARG A 101 -1.17 15.41 3.86
N THR A 102 -0.47 14.72 4.75
CA THR A 102 -0.99 13.44 5.25
C THR A 102 -2.24 13.66 6.12
N ASN A 103 -3.28 12.88 5.82
CA ASN A 103 -4.50 12.82 6.64
C ASN A 103 -4.54 11.56 7.51
N ALA A 104 -3.58 10.63 7.37
CA ALA A 104 -3.35 9.53 8.32
C ALA A 104 -2.55 9.97 9.55
N THR A 105 -2.68 9.20 10.62
CA THR A 105 -1.76 9.20 11.76
C THR A 105 -0.53 8.36 11.40
N LEU A 106 0.68 8.92 11.51
CA LEU A 106 1.92 8.22 11.16
C LEU A 106 2.63 7.69 12.40
N ILE A 107 3.03 6.42 12.39
CA ILE A 107 3.80 5.78 13.46
C ILE A 107 5.31 5.97 13.23
N THR A 108 6.05 6.33 14.28
CA THR A 108 7.52 6.34 14.28
C THR A 108 8.09 4.95 14.60
N PRO A 109 9.36 4.64 14.25
CA PRO A 109 10.00 3.37 14.61
C PRO A 109 9.98 3.01 16.11
N HIS A 110 9.85 4.00 16.99
CA HIS A 110 9.79 3.82 18.45
C HIS A 110 8.36 3.80 19.02
N GLY A 111 7.33 3.78 18.15
CA GLY A 111 5.93 3.64 18.55
C GLY A 111 5.21 4.94 18.96
N SER A 112 5.87 6.10 18.91
CA SER A 112 5.17 7.39 19.02
C SER A 112 4.47 7.75 17.72
N THR A 113 3.37 8.50 17.80
CA THR A 113 2.58 8.92 16.63
C THR A 113 2.82 10.38 16.24
N VAL A 114 2.66 10.69 14.96
CA VAL A 114 2.77 12.03 14.39
C VAL A 114 1.59 12.30 13.46
N ASN A 115 0.93 13.44 13.67
CA ASN A 115 -0.15 13.95 12.81
C ASN A 115 0.32 15.24 12.14
N ALA A 116 -0.08 15.51 10.89
CA ALA A 116 0.13 16.80 10.26
C ALA A 116 -0.64 17.92 10.98
N TYR A 117 -1.87 17.62 11.39
CA TYR A 117 -2.72 18.49 12.21
C TYR A 117 -2.86 17.90 13.62
N PRO A 118 -2.26 18.51 14.66
CA PRO A 118 -2.48 18.09 16.04
C PRO A 118 -3.93 18.38 16.48
N ALA A 119 -4.44 17.57 17.40
CA ALA A 119 -5.85 17.60 17.81
C ALA A 119 -6.28 18.88 18.56
N HIS A 120 -5.34 19.58 19.21
CA HIS A 120 -5.63 20.82 19.92
C HIS A 120 -5.09 22.02 19.15
N VAL A 121 -6.01 22.67 18.45
CA VAL A 121 -5.75 23.87 17.64
C VAL A 121 -6.21 25.10 18.41
N GLU A 122 -5.63 25.36 19.58
CA GLU A 122 -5.84 26.65 20.27
C GLU A 122 -5.00 27.79 19.66
N ASP A 123 -4.14 27.50 18.67
CA ASP A 123 -3.26 28.54 18.10
C ASP A 123 -3.00 28.49 16.57
N ALA A 124 -3.67 27.61 15.80
CA ALA A 124 -3.68 27.75 14.33
C ALA A 124 -4.82 28.65 13.87
N SER A 125 -4.74 29.92 14.27
CA SER A 125 -5.29 30.97 13.42
C SER A 125 -4.62 30.88 12.04
N PRO A 126 -5.37 30.86 10.91
CA PRO A 126 -4.78 30.81 9.56
C PRO A 126 -3.72 31.91 9.33
N SER A 127 -3.86 33.03 10.03
CA SER A 127 -2.93 34.17 10.04
C SER A 127 -1.52 33.86 10.57
N LYS A 128 -1.34 32.78 11.35
CA LYS A 128 -0.03 32.37 11.90
C LYS A 128 0.66 31.27 11.06
N THR A 129 -0.08 30.52 10.25
CA THR A 129 0.44 29.35 9.51
C THR A 129 0.63 29.58 8.02
N GLY A 130 -0.01 30.60 7.44
CA GLY A 130 0.05 30.88 6.00
C GLY A 130 -0.68 29.83 5.14
N LEU A 131 -1.47 28.94 5.76
CA LEU A 131 -2.25 27.91 5.09
C LEU A 131 -3.72 28.37 4.94
N PRO A 132 -4.40 28.03 3.84
CA PRO A 132 -5.83 28.28 3.71
C PRO A 132 -6.63 27.54 4.81
N PRO A 133 -7.80 28.07 5.24
CA PRO A 133 -8.63 27.39 6.22
C PRO A 133 -9.07 26.01 5.68
N PRO A 134 -9.09 24.97 6.53
CA PRO A 134 -9.33 23.60 6.08
C PRO A 134 -10.76 23.44 5.55
N ALA A 135 -10.87 23.03 4.28
CA ALA A 135 -12.16 22.89 3.59
C ALA A 135 -13.03 21.75 4.18
N ALA A 136 -12.42 20.79 4.88
CA ALA A 136 -13.06 19.64 5.48
C ALA A 136 -12.38 19.22 6.79
N THR A 137 -13.01 18.26 7.48
CA THR A 137 -12.50 17.60 8.68
C THR A 137 -12.50 16.08 8.48
N THR A 138 -11.89 15.35 9.41
CA THR A 138 -11.84 13.87 9.38
C THR A 138 -13.24 13.23 9.33
N GLY A 139 -14.24 13.85 9.96
CA GLY A 139 -15.64 13.43 9.93
C GLY A 139 -16.39 13.81 8.64
N THR A 140 -15.98 14.85 7.92
CA THR A 140 -16.75 15.45 6.81
C THR A 140 -16.10 15.30 5.43
N LEU A 141 -14.86 14.79 5.35
CA LEU A 141 -14.09 14.73 4.09
C LEU A 141 -14.80 13.95 2.99
N LEU A 142 -15.22 12.70 3.27
CA LEU A 142 -15.82 11.85 2.25
C LEU A 142 -17.12 12.45 1.70
N GLU A 143 -18.00 12.94 2.58
CA GLU A 143 -19.25 13.57 2.20
C GLU A 143 -19.01 14.78 1.28
N LYS A 144 -18.19 15.76 1.72
CA LYS A 144 -17.85 16.95 0.93
C LYS A 144 -17.19 16.61 -0.40
N ALA A 145 -16.30 15.62 -0.42
CA ALA A 145 -15.63 15.17 -1.63
C ALA A 145 -16.60 14.47 -2.61
N THR A 146 -17.51 13.62 -2.13
CA THR A 146 -18.55 13.00 -2.98
C THR A 146 -19.53 14.04 -3.54
N ALA A 147 -19.99 15.00 -2.71
CA ALA A 147 -20.86 16.08 -3.16
C ALA A 147 -20.19 16.96 -4.23
N HIS A 148 -18.91 17.29 -4.08
CA HIS A 148 -18.14 17.99 -5.11
C HIS A 148 -18.01 17.17 -6.40
N LEU A 149 -17.66 15.88 -6.31
CA LEU A 149 -17.57 14.99 -7.48
C LEU A 149 -18.90 14.95 -8.28
N ILE A 150 -20.04 14.82 -7.58
CA ILE A 150 -21.38 14.78 -8.19
C ILE A 150 -21.74 16.14 -8.81
N ALA A 151 -21.42 17.25 -8.14
CA ALA A 151 -21.65 18.60 -8.68
C ALA A 151 -20.80 18.90 -9.92
N THR A 152 -19.58 18.35 -10.00
CA THR A 152 -18.68 18.47 -11.15
C THR A 152 -19.12 17.62 -12.34
N ASP A 153 -19.57 16.38 -12.11
CA ASP A 153 -20.08 15.49 -13.17
C ASP A 153 -21.09 14.47 -12.61
N PRO A 154 -22.42 14.71 -12.76
CA PRO A 154 -23.46 13.88 -12.13
C PRO A 154 -23.39 12.39 -12.47
N ARG A 155 -22.76 12.01 -13.58
CA ARG A 155 -22.61 10.60 -14.01
C ARG A 155 -21.83 9.76 -12.99
N ILE A 156 -21.04 10.37 -12.11
CA ILE A 156 -20.30 9.64 -11.08
C ILE A 156 -21.17 9.17 -9.91
N ALA A 157 -22.40 9.71 -9.73
CA ALA A 157 -23.28 9.39 -8.61
C ALA A 157 -23.58 7.87 -8.50
N THR A 158 -23.96 7.23 -9.60
CA THR A 158 -24.21 5.78 -9.67
C THR A 158 -23.00 4.95 -9.22
N VAL A 159 -21.78 5.40 -9.54
CA VAL A 159 -20.53 4.72 -9.15
C VAL A 159 -20.24 4.91 -7.65
N ILE A 160 -20.58 6.09 -7.10
CA ILE A 160 -20.47 6.40 -5.66
C ILE A 160 -21.40 5.50 -4.85
N GLU A 161 -22.68 5.40 -5.25
CA GLU A 161 -23.69 4.59 -4.58
C GLU A 161 -23.35 3.09 -4.57
N GLN A 162 -22.89 2.56 -5.72
CA GLN A 162 -22.52 1.14 -5.84
C GLN A 162 -21.20 0.81 -5.13
N HIS A 163 -20.32 1.79 -4.92
CA HIS A 163 -19.01 1.60 -4.30
C HIS A 163 -18.68 2.66 -3.24
N PRO A 164 -19.29 2.60 -2.04
CA PRO A 164 -18.88 3.42 -0.90
C PRO A 164 -17.36 3.32 -0.67
N CYS A 165 -16.68 4.45 -0.52
CA CYS A 165 -15.23 4.50 -0.41
C CYS A 165 -14.77 4.40 1.06
N PRO A 166 -14.24 3.25 1.53
CA PRO A 166 -13.80 3.12 2.92
C PRO A 166 -12.53 3.95 3.20
N LEU A 167 -11.70 4.22 2.18
CA LEU A 167 -10.37 4.80 2.33
C LEU A 167 -10.38 6.19 2.98
N PHE A 168 -11.37 7.02 2.62
CA PHE A 168 -11.52 8.39 3.11
C PHE A 168 -12.69 8.55 4.09
N SER A 169 -13.32 7.44 4.50
CA SER A 169 -14.25 7.42 5.62
C SER A 169 -13.52 7.77 6.93
N PRO A 170 -14.22 8.20 8.00
CA PRO A 170 -13.60 8.48 9.29
C PRO A 170 -12.78 7.29 9.83
N ALA A 171 -13.25 6.06 9.62
CA ALA A 171 -12.53 4.85 10.00
C ALA A 171 -11.26 4.62 9.14
N GLY A 172 -11.30 4.93 7.83
CA GLY A 172 -10.14 4.82 6.94
C GLY A 172 -9.08 5.90 7.18
N LEU A 173 -9.49 7.09 7.62
CA LEU A 173 -8.61 8.18 8.05
C LEU A 173 -8.03 7.96 9.46
N ALA A 174 -8.67 7.11 10.27
CA ALA A 174 -8.21 6.70 11.59
C ALA A 174 -7.17 5.57 11.57
N GLU A 175 -6.87 4.99 10.41
CA GLU A 175 -5.82 3.99 10.27
C GLU A 175 -4.44 4.60 10.64
N GLU A 176 -3.76 4.00 11.62
CA GLU A 176 -2.38 4.35 11.95
C GLU A 176 -1.41 3.66 10.98
N ILE A 177 -0.49 4.44 10.42
CA ILE A 177 0.36 4.03 9.31
C ILE A 177 1.83 4.11 9.71
N ASP A 178 2.49 2.96 9.80
CA ASP A 178 3.96 2.89 9.79
C ASP A 178 4.47 3.11 8.35
N PRO A 179 5.16 4.24 8.06
CA PRO A 179 5.61 4.55 6.72
C PRO A 179 6.67 3.58 6.19
N PHE A 180 7.57 3.10 7.06
CA PHE A 180 8.65 2.20 6.69
C PHE A 180 8.12 0.81 6.33
N ASN A 181 7.20 0.29 7.15
CA ASN A 181 6.45 -0.94 6.88
C ASN A 181 5.65 -0.83 5.58
N SER A 182 4.93 0.27 5.36
CA SER A 182 4.14 0.50 4.15
C SER A 182 4.99 0.55 2.88
N LEU A 183 6.08 1.33 2.87
CA LEU A 183 7.01 1.41 1.74
C LEU A 183 7.74 0.07 1.49
N THR A 184 8.18 -0.62 2.54
CA THR A 184 8.80 -1.95 2.44
C THR A 184 7.81 -2.97 1.86
N SER A 185 6.54 -2.96 2.30
CA SER A 185 5.47 -3.80 1.77
C SER A 185 5.22 -3.54 0.29
N SER A 186 5.22 -2.28 -0.12
CA SER A 186 5.09 -1.88 -1.52
C SER A 186 6.22 -2.48 -2.37
N ILE A 187 7.48 -2.40 -1.93
CA ILE A 187 8.64 -3.02 -2.61
C ILE A 187 8.51 -4.56 -2.66
N ILE A 188 8.08 -5.20 -1.56
CA ILE A 188 7.82 -6.65 -1.51
C ILE A 188 6.77 -7.06 -2.56
N GLY A 189 5.68 -6.30 -2.67
CA GLY A 189 4.57 -6.58 -3.58
C GLY A 189 4.86 -6.38 -5.08
N GLN A 190 5.91 -5.66 -5.47
CA GLN A 190 6.17 -5.34 -6.88
C GLN A 190 6.33 -6.61 -7.75
N GLN A 191 5.61 -6.67 -8.86
CA GLN A 191 5.73 -7.73 -9.90
C GLN A 191 5.46 -9.17 -9.41
N VAL A 192 4.75 -9.34 -8.28
CA VAL A 192 4.33 -10.66 -7.76
C VAL A 192 2.82 -10.69 -7.48
N SER A 193 2.24 -11.87 -7.28
CA SER A 193 0.85 -11.99 -6.84
C SER A 193 0.70 -11.61 -5.36
N GLY A 194 -0.51 -11.23 -4.92
CA GLY A 194 -0.78 -10.92 -3.50
C GLY A 194 -0.45 -12.07 -2.56
N ALA A 195 -0.71 -13.32 -2.97
CA ALA A 195 -0.35 -14.52 -2.22
C ALA A 195 1.18 -14.69 -2.09
N ALA A 196 1.93 -14.43 -3.15
CA ALA A 196 3.40 -14.46 -3.12
C ALA A 196 3.96 -13.31 -2.27
N ALA A 197 3.42 -12.10 -2.37
CA ALA A 197 3.79 -10.96 -1.54
C ALA A 197 3.55 -11.24 -0.04
N LYS A 198 2.40 -11.83 0.32
CA LYS A 198 2.09 -12.26 1.70
C LYS A 198 3.08 -13.33 2.18
N SER A 199 3.42 -14.32 1.36
CA SER A 199 4.40 -15.35 1.71
C SER A 199 5.80 -14.76 1.96
N ILE A 200 6.27 -13.85 1.09
CA ILE A 200 7.57 -13.18 1.23
C ILE A 200 7.57 -12.29 2.47
N ARG A 201 6.50 -11.51 2.72
CA ARG A 201 6.36 -10.67 3.92
C ARG A 201 6.44 -11.51 5.20
N ASN A 202 5.70 -12.61 5.29
CA ASN A 202 5.72 -13.46 6.47
C ASN A 202 7.12 -14.04 6.74
N LYS A 203 7.83 -14.48 5.69
CA LYS A 203 9.22 -14.96 5.82
C LYS A 203 10.21 -13.84 6.18
N PHE A 204 10.00 -12.63 5.67
CA PHE A 204 10.82 -11.46 6.01
C PHE A 204 10.68 -11.10 7.49
N LEU A 205 9.45 -11.09 8.03
CA LEU A 205 9.21 -10.86 9.46
C LEU A 205 9.90 -11.92 10.33
N ALA A 206 9.83 -13.20 9.91
CA ALA A 206 10.47 -14.30 10.62
C ALA A 206 12.01 -14.24 10.67
N LEU A 207 12.68 -13.36 9.90
CA LEU A 207 14.13 -13.16 9.99
C LEU A 207 14.55 -12.39 11.26
N PHE A 208 13.62 -11.68 11.91
CA PHE A 208 13.90 -10.79 13.03
C PHE A 208 13.38 -11.31 14.38
N ASP A 209 12.61 -12.42 14.37
CA ASP A 209 12.07 -13.13 15.55
C ASP A 209 11.50 -12.21 16.65
N LEU A 210 10.69 -11.22 16.22
CA LEU A 210 10.13 -10.22 17.12
C LEU A 210 8.86 -10.72 17.80
N PRO A 211 8.67 -10.43 19.10
CA PRO A 211 7.44 -10.81 19.80
C PRO A 211 6.22 -10.14 19.16
N ASP A 212 5.15 -10.92 19.00
CA ASP A 212 3.85 -10.42 18.53
C ASP A 212 3.36 -9.27 19.41
N THR A 213 2.82 -8.23 18.79
CA THR A 213 2.02 -7.22 19.49
C THR A 213 0.60 -7.74 19.68
N VAL A 214 0.02 -7.54 20.85
CA VAL A 214 -1.39 -7.84 21.14
C VAL A 214 -2.21 -6.59 20.86
N ALA A 215 -3.16 -6.67 19.93
CA ALA A 215 -4.12 -5.61 19.64
C ALA A 215 -5.19 -5.52 20.76
N PRO A 216 -5.91 -4.39 20.88
CA PRO A 216 -6.93 -4.20 21.93
C PRO A 216 -8.08 -5.22 21.91
N ASP A 217 -8.32 -5.86 20.77
CA ASP A 217 -9.29 -6.95 20.57
C ASP A 217 -8.77 -8.34 20.98
N GLY A 218 -7.53 -8.42 21.46
CA GLY A 218 -6.86 -9.67 21.86
C GLY A 218 -6.17 -10.43 20.71
N HIS A 219 -6.24 -9.95 19.47
CA HIS A 219 -5.55 -10.59 18.36
C HIS A 219 -4.03 -10.30 18.38
N ARG A 220 -3.23 -11.32 18.03
CA ARG A 220 -1.77 -11.20 17.91
C ARG A 220 -1.38 -10.81 16.49
N HIS A 221 -0.56 -9.78 16.37
CA HIS A 221 -0.01 -9.27 15.12
C HIS A 221 1.51 -9.29 15.16
N ALA A 222 2.13 -9.92 14.16
CA ALA A 222 3.58 -9.96 14.01
C ALA A 222 4.15 -8.54 13.88
N LYS A 223 5.03 -8.17 14.82
CA LYS A 223 5.65 -6.85 14.87
C LYS A 223 6.55 -6.62 13.64
N PHE A 224 6.45 -5.44 13.03
CA PHE A 224 7.35 -5.07 11.94
C PHE A 224 8.74 -4.69 12.49
N PRO A 225 9.85 -5.12 11.85
CA PRO A 225 11.19 -4.74 12.29
C PRO A 225 11.45 -3.25 12.10
N THR A 226 12.23 -2.67 13.01
CA THR A 226 12.64 -1.27 12.92
C THR A 226 13.60 -1.05 11.74
N PRO A 227 13.73 0.19 11.24
CA PRO A 227 14.72 0.52 10.21
C PRO A 227 16.12 0.08 10.58
N ASP A 228 16.57 0.30 11.82
CA ASP A 228 17.90 -0.11 12.30
C ASP A 228 18.13 -1.62 12.21
N GLN A 229 17.14 -2.43 12.60
CA GLN A 229 17.20 -3.89 12.51
C GLN A 229 17.35 -4.34 11.06
N VAL A 230 16.57 -3.77 10.15
CA VAL A 230 16.62 -4.10 8.72
C VAL A 230 17.91 -3.59 8.06
N ALA A 231 18.41 -2.42 8.47
CA ALA A 231 19.65 -1.83 7.96
C ALA A 231 20.90 -2.63 8.38
N LYS A 232 20.91 -3.20 9.59
CA LYS A 232 21.97 -4.09 10.10
C LYS A 232 21.97 -5.49 9.46
N CYS A 233 20.86 -5.92 8.84
CA CYS A 233 20.78 -7.26 8.26
C CYS A 233 21.38 -7.33 6.84
N ASP A 234 22.14 -8.39 6.55
CA ASP A 234 22.85 -8.53 5.28
C ASP A 234 21.95 -8.94 4.10
N ILE A 235 22.35 -8.57 2.89
CA ILE A 235 21.59 -8.87 1.67
C ILE A 235 21.39 -10.39 1.45
N PRO A 236 22.40 -11.27 1.68
CA PRO A 236 22.20 -12.71 1.67
C PRO A 236 21.06 -13.20 2.59
N THR A 237 21.01 -12.76 3.85
CA THR A 237 19.96 -13.16 4.81
C THR A 237 18.59 -12.63 4.37
N LEU A 238 18.49 -11.34 4.01
CA LEU A 238 17.23 -10.76 3.49
C LEU A 238 16.68 -11.53 2.28
N ARG A 239 17.55 -12.06 1.40
CA ARG A 239 17.13 -12.88 0.25
C ARG A 239 16.54 -14.24 0.64
N THR A 240 16.86 -14.79 1.81
CA THR A 240 16.29 -16.08 2.25
C THR A 240 14.76 -16.02 2.44
N ALA A 241 14.20 -14.82 2.68
CA ALA A 241 12.77 -14.58 2.70
C ALA A 241 12.07 -14.73 1.34
N GLY A 242 12.81 -14.89 0.24
CA GLY A 242 12.29 -14.90 -1.14
C GLY A 242 12.35 -13.55 -1.84
N LEU A 243 13.11 -12.59 -1.32
CA LEU A 243 13.41 -11.34 -2.00
C LEU A 243 14.39 -11.58 -3.17
N SER A 244 14.20 -10.84 -4.26
CA SER A 244 15.25 -10.73 -5.28
C SER A 244 16.39 -9.86 -4.76
N GLN A 245 17.60 -10.03 -5.33
CA GLN A 245 18.77 -9.19 -5.00
C GLN A 245 18.42 -7.70 -4.96
N ARG A 246 17.80 -7.19 -6.04
CA ARG A 246 17.38 -5.79 -6.13
C ARG A 246 16.40 -5.40 -5.02
N LYS A 247 15.38 -6.21 -4.72
CA LYS A 247 14.41 -5.90 -3.64
C LYS A 247 15.07 -5.87 -2.27
N ALA A 248 15.97 -6.81 -1.97
CA ALA A 248 16.71 -6.81 -0.71
C ALA A 248 17.58 -5.55 -0.58
N GLU A 249 18.32 -5.17 -1.61
CA GLU A 249 19.12 -3.94 -1.62
C GLU A 249 18.24 -2.66 -1.53
N TYR A 250 17.05 -2.64 -2.15
CA TYR A 250 16.13 -1.50 -2.07
C TYR A 250 15.57 -1.36 -0.65
N ILE A 251 15.20 -2.47 0.00
CA ILE A 251 14.66 -2.49 1.36
C ILE A 251 15.74 -2.13 2.38
N GLN A 252 16.97 -2.66 2.25
CA GLN A 252 18.08 -2.29 3.12
C GLN A 252 18.46 -0.80 2.96
N GLY A 253 18.52 -0.28 1.72
CA GLY A 253 18.79 1.14 1.47
C GLY A 253 17.68 2.07 1.96
N LEU A 254 16.41 1.66 1.84
CA LEU A 254 15.27 2.36 2.46
C LEU A 254 15.41 2.38 3.99
N ALA A 255 15.76 1.25 4.59
CA ALA A 255 15.96 1.12 6.03
C ALA A 255 17.09 2.02 6.54
N GLN A 256 18.22 2.09 5.83
CA GLN A 256 19.34 3.00 6.13
C GLN A 256 18.91 4.47 6.11
N LYS A 257 18.10 4.89 5.13
CA LYS A 257 17.56 6.27 5.06
C LYS A 257 16.58 6.61 6.18
N PHE A 258 15.85 5.62 6.69
CA PHE A 258 14.98 5.81 7.86
C PHE A 258 15.78 5.82 9.18
N ALA A 259 16.79 4.96 9.30
CA ALA A 259 17.69 4.91 10.47
C ALA A 259 18.56 6.17 10.60
N SER A 260 19.00 6.76 9.48
CA SER A 260 19.75 8.03 9.48
C SER A 260 18.89 9.28 9.70
N GLY A 261 17.56 9.15 9.76
CA GLY A 261 16.62 10.28 9.85
C GLY A 261 16.42 11.07 8.55
N GLU A 262 17.05 10.68 7.43
CA GLU A 262 16.82 11.31 6.11
C GLU A 262 15.34 11.18 5.68
N LEU A 263 14.73 10.04 6.01
CA LEU A 263 13.30 9.77 5.90
C LEU A 263 12.73 9.45 7.29
N GLY A 264 11.49 9.87 7.56
CA GLY A 264 10.83 9.58 8.83
C GLY A 264 9.41 10.12 8.89
N ALA A 265 8.62 9.64 9.86
CA ALA A 265 7.21 10.01 10.00
C ALA A 265 6.98 11.52 10.12
N ARG A 266 7.82 12.24 10.90
CA ARG A 266 7.74 13.70 11.03
C ARG A 266 7.98 14.43 9.70
N MET A 267 8.97 14.00 8.93
CA MET A 267 9.24 14.57 7.61
C MET A 267 8.06 14.30 6.67
N LEU A 268 7.57 13.06 6.59
CA LEU A 268 6.46 12.69 5.70
C LEU A 268 5.12 13.36 6.07
N ALA A 269 4.93 13.70 7.35
CA ALA A 269 3.77 14.45 7.81
C ALA A 269 3.79 15.93 7.39
N LEU A 270 4.99 16.53 7.33
CA LEU A 270 5.19 17.95 7.05
C LEU A 270 5.60 18.26 5.60
N ALA A 271 6.00 17.26 4.81
CA ALA A 271 6.40 17.42 3.41
C ALA A 271 5.26 17.95 2.52
N THR A 272 5.56 18.84 1.56
CA THR A 272 4.67 19.17 0.44
C THR A 272 4.51 17.98 -0.52
N ASP A 273 3.77 18.13 -1.63
CA ASP A 273 3.76 17.13 -2.70
C ASP A 273 5.12 17.04 -3.41
N GLU A 274 5.79 18.17 -3.64
CA GLU A 274 7.10 18.25 -4.27
C GLU A 274 8.17 17.55 -3.42
N GLU A 275 8.27 17.91 -2.14
CA GLU A 275 9.26 17.33 -1.20
C GLU A 275 9.05 15.83 -1.01
N LEU A 276 7.79 15.38 -0.93
CA LEU A 276 7.44 13.97 -0.82
C LEU A 276 7.92 13.20 -2.06
N PHE A 277 7.65 13.73 -3.25
CA PHE A 277 8.02 13.07 -4.51
C PHE A 277 9.53 13.08 -4.72
N GLU A 278 10.22 14.18 -4.45
CA GLU A 278 11.68 14.27 -4.55
C GLU A 278 12.36 13.21 -3.66
N LYS A 279 12.06 13.25 -2.35
CA LYS A 279 12.70 12.37 -1.36
C LYS A 279 12.38 10.89 -1.59
N LEU A 280 11.14 10.54 -1.94
CA LEU A 280 10.77 9.14 -2.16
C LEU A 280 11.19 8.60 -3.53
N ILE A 281 11.22 9.40 -4.60
CA ILE A 281 11.72 8.94 -5.92
C ILE A 281 13.25 8.76 -5.89
N ALA A 282 13.98 9.51 -5.06
CA ALA A 282 15.41 9.28 -4.81
C ALA A 282 15.72 7.91 -4.18
N VAL A 283 14.74 7.24 -3.57
CA VAL A 283 14.90 5.87 -3.05
C VAL A 283 14.89 4.87 -4.21
N ARG A 284 16.05 4.28 -4.49
CA ARG A 284 16.20 3.24 -5.53
C ARG A 284 15.20 2.09 -5.29
N GLY A 285 14.28 1.90 -6.24
CA GLY A 285 13.21 0.89 -6.16
C GLY A 285 11.80 1.47 -6.01
N LEU A 286 11.69 2.73 -5.57
CA LEU A 286 10.48 3.53 -5.69
C LEU A 286 10.55 4.33 -7.00
N GLY A 287 9.42 4.40 -7.70
CA GLY A 287 9.26 5.28 -8.85
C GLY A 287 7.96 6.06 -8.69
N ARG A 288 7.74 7.08 -9.53
CA ARG A 288 6.61 8.02 -9.42
C ARG A 288 5.27 7.34 -9.07
N TRP A 289 4.86 6.31 -9.82
CA TRP A 289 3.63 5.55 -9.53
C TRP A 289 3.59 4.95 -8.13
N SER A 290 4.70 4.37 -7.63
CA SER A 290 4.76 3.82 -6.27
C SER A 290 4.62 4.91 -5.20
N VAL A 291 5.11 6.12 -5.47
CA VAL A 291 4.97 7.28 -4.58
C VAL A 291 3.55 7.85 -4.64
N GLU A 292 2.93 7.92 -5.81
CA GLU A 292 1.51 8.28 -5.98
C GLU A 292 0.60 7.31 -5.20
N MET A 293 0.84 6.00 -5.30
CA MET A 293 0.08 5.00 -4.54
C MET A 293 0.33 5.11 -3.02
N PHE A 294 1.56 5.42 -2.60
CA PHE A 294 1.87 5.64 -1.18
C PHE A 294 1.19 6.91 -0.63
N ALA A 295 1.24 8.02 -1.38
CA ALA A 295 0.61 9.27 -1.02
C ALA A 295 -0.93 9.12 -0.87
N LEU A 296 -1.57 8.39 -1.78
CA LEU A 296 -3.01 8.13 -1.72
C LEU A 296 -3.38 7.11 -0.62
N PHE A 297 -2.81 5.90 -0.63
CA PHE A 297 -3.30 4.81 0.22
C PHE A 297 -2.75 4.83 1.64
N ALA A 298 -1.49 5.26 1.82
CA ALA A 298 -0.84 5.32 3.12
C ALA A 298 -0.98 6.71 3.74
N LEU A 299 -0.58 7.77 3.04
CA LEU A 299 -0.68 9.13 3.60
C LEU A 299 -2.10 9.72 3.55
N LYS A 300 -3.05 9.09 2.83
CA LYS A 300 -4.43 9.57 2.65
C LYS A 300 -4.51 11.00 2.06
N ARG A 301 -3.55 11.39 1.20
CA ARG A 301 -3.62 12.65 0.45
C ARG A 301 -4.81 12.55 -0.52
N ILE A 302 -5.73 13.51 -0.43
CA ILE A 302 -7.00 13.45 -1.17
C ILE A 302 -6.91 14.05 -2.59
N ASP A 303 -5.78 14.68 -2.96
CA ASP A 303 -5.61 15.33 -4.27
C ASP A 303 -4.47 14.79 -5.16
N VAL A 304 -4.19 13.49 -5.07
CA VAL A 304 -3.20 12.79 -5.90
C VAL A 304 -3.86 12.18 -7.15
N PHE A 305 -3.24 12.37 -8.32
CA PHE A 305 -3.69 11.75 -9.57
C PHE A 305 -2.52 11.10 -10.33
N SER A 306 -2.70 9.84 -10.77
CA SER A 306 -1.69 9.03 -11.44
C SER A 306 -2.03 8.80 -12.92
N THR A 307 -1.52 9.68 -13.78
CA THR A 307 -1.65 9.53 -15.25
C THR A 307 -1.00 8.24 -15.77
N GLY A 308 0.01 7.74 -15.05
CA GLY A 308 0.76 6.53 -15.39
C GLY A 308 0.07 5.20 -15.05
N ASP A 309 -1.02 5.22 -14.27
CA ASP A 309 -1.71 3.98 -13.89
C ASP A 309 -2.65 3.47 -15.01
N LEU A 310 -2.41 2.25 -15.49
CA LEU A 310 -3.20 1.65 -16.57
C LEU A 310 -4.64 1.27 -16.18
N GLY A 311 -4.96 1.23 -14.88
CA GLY A 311 -6.33 1.11 -14.38
C GLY A 311 -7.03 2.46 -14.49
N VAL A 312 -6.42 3.53 -13.99
CA VAL A 312 -6.94 4.90 -14.07
C VAL A 312 -7.13 5.35 -15.51
N GLN A 313 -6.13 5.16 -16.39
CA GLN A 313 -6.25 5.48 -17.81
C GLN A 313 -7.47 4.81 -18.46
N ARG A 314 -7.76 3.57 -18.05
CA ARG A 314 -8.85 2.74 -18.60
C ARG A 314 -10.20 3.17 -18.03
N GLY A 315 -10.26 3.43 -16.72
CA GLY A 315 -11.43 3.98 -16.04
C GLY A 315 -11.83 5.35 -16.58
N CYS A 316 -10.89 6.28 -16.73
CA CYS A 316 -11.14 7.58 -17.35
C CYS A 316 -11.64 7.45 -18.79
N ALA A 317 -11.06 6.54 -19.59
CA ALA A 317 -11.53 6.30 -20.95
C ALA A 317 -12.97 5.77 -20.97
N ALA A 318 -13.33 4.82 -20.09
CA ALA A 318 -14.70 4.32 -19.94
C ALA A 318 -15.66 5.40 -19.44
N PHE A 319 -15.27 6.22 -18.46
CA PHE A 319 -16.03 7.37 -17.95
C PHE A 319 -16.31 8.42 -19.05
N MET A 320 -15.40 8.57 -20.01
CA MET A 320 -15.58 9.41 -21.20
C MET A 320 -16.32 8.70 -22.34
N GLY A 321 -17.01 7.58 -22.08
CA GLY A 321 -17.80 6.82 -23.07
C GLY A 321 -16.95 6.13 -24.15
N ARG A 322 -15.63 6.02 -23.98
CA ARG A 322 -14.75 5.40 -24.98
C ARG A 322 -14.77 3.88 -24.82
N ASP A 323 -14.92 3.16 -25.95
CA ASP A 323 -14.84 1.70 -26.00
C ASP A 323 -13.42 1.21 -25.67
N VAL A 324 -13.20 0.86 -24.39
CA VAL A 324 -11.93 0.35 -23.87
C VAL A 324 -11.48 -0.97 -24.51
N SER A 325 -12.41 -1.76 -25.06
CA SER A 325 -12.09 -3.02 -25.74
C SER A 325 -11.35 -2.75 -27.06
N LYS A 326 -11.81 -1.76 -27.84
CA LYS A 326 -11.19 -1.31 -29.10
C LYS A 326 -9.87 -0.58 -28.87
N LEU A 327 -9.73 0.14 -27.75
CA LEU A 327 -8.49 0.85 -27.39
C LEU A 327 -7.35 -0.10 -26.98
N LYS A 328 -7.69 -1.28 -26.43
CA LYS A 328 -6.72 -2.28 -25.94
C LYS A 328 -5.73 -2.76 -27.02
N GLY A 329 -6.07 -2.65 -28.31
CA GLY A 329 -5.20 -3.01 -29.44
C GLY A 329 -4.46 -1.84 -30.11
N LYS A 330 -4.89 -0.58 -29.90
CA LYS A 330 -4.39 0.58 -30.68
C LYS A 330 -3.29 1.40 -29.99
N GLY A 331 -3.24 1.39 -28.64
CA GLY A 331 -2.24 2.14 -27.89
C GLY A 331 -0.88 1.45 -27.77
N GLY A 332 0.14 2.02 -28.41
CA GLY A 332 1.56 1.71 -28.15
C GLY A 332 2.20 2.77 -27.24
N GLY A 333 2.87 2.35 -26.16
CA GLY A 333 3.58 3.23 -25.23
C GLY A 333 3.02 3.28 -23.81
N LYS A 334 3.35 4.34 -23.06
CA LYS A 334 2.95 4.60 -21.65
C LYS A 334 1.45 4.91 -21.50
N PHE A 335 0.85 5.48 -22.54
CA PHE A 335 -0.54 5.95 -22.56
C PHE A 335 -1.36 5.12 -23.55
N LYS A 336 -2.16 4.20 -23.02
CA LYS A 336 -2.81 3.15 -23.82
C LYS A 336 -4.28 3.42 -24.12
N TYR A 337 -4.99 4.05 -23.18
CA TYR A 337 -6.45 4.25 -23.27
C TYR A 337 -6.83 5.73 -23.45
N MET A 338 -6.01 6.64 -22.93
CA MET A 338 -6.25 8.09 -22.95
C MET A 338 -4.89 8.80 -22.87
N ALA A 339 -4.75 9.96 -23.53
CA ALA A 339 -3.49 10.71 -23.54
C ALA A 339 -3.23 11.41 -22.20
N GLU A 340 -1.96 11.69 -21.87
CA GLU A 340 -1.60 12.35 -20.60
C GLU A 340 -2.28 13.72 -20.45
N LYS A 341 -2.37 14.49 -21.54
CA LYS A 341 -3.08 15.78 -21.57
C LYS A 341 -4.57 15.62 -21.24
N ASP A 342 -5.30 14.80 -21.99
CA ASP A 342 -6.74 14.54 -21.76
C ASP A 342 -7.00 14.10 -20.31
N LEU A 343 -6.12 13.26 -19.74
CA LEU A 343 -6.23 12.76 -18.37
C LEU A 343 -6.07 13.87 -17.32
N LEU A 344 -5.11 14.77 -17.53
CA LEU A 344 -4.88 15.92 -16.66
C LEU A 344 -6.03 16.93 -16.75
N GLU A 345 -6.53 17.21 -17.96
CA GLU A 345 -7.68 18.11 -18.19
C GLU A 345 -8.97 17.56 -17.60
N LEU A 346 -9.20 16.24 -17.66
CA LEU A 346 -10.32 15.59 -17.00
C LEU A 346 -10.18 15.66 -15.47
N ALA A 347 -9.03 15.26 -14.94
CA ALA A 347 -8.80 15.20 -13.50
C ALA A 347 -8.81 16.59 -12.83
N ALA A 348 -8.36 17.65 -13.52
CA ALA A 348 -8.32 19.01 -12.99
C ALA A 348 -9.70 19.51 -12.51
N LYS A 349 -10.79 19.06 -13.14
CA LYS A 349 -12.17 19.41 -12.75
C LYS A 349 -12.57 18.90 -11.36
N PHE A 350 -11.91 17.84 -10.89
CA PHE A 350 -12.20 17.18 -9.61
C PHE A 350 -11.22 17.56 -8.50
N ALA A 351 -10.37 18.57 -8.71
CA ALA A 351 -9.53 19.13 -7.65
C ALA A 351 -10.40 19.92 -6.65
N PRO A 352 -10.17 19.81 -5.32
CA PRO A 352 -9.01 19.21 -4.66
C PRO A 352 -9.25 17.75 -4.18
N TYR A 353 -10.06 16.97 -4.89
CA TYR A 353 -10.45 15.60 -4.50
C TYR A 353 -10.06 14.55 -5.55
N ARG A 354 -8.97 14.79 -6.29
CA ARG A 354 -8.53 13.93 -7.40
C ARG A 354 -8.22 12.49 -7.01
N SER A 355 -7.81 12.22 -5.76
CA SER A 355 -7.62 10.85 -5.26
C SER A 355 -8.94 10.08 -5.16
N LEU A 356 -10.03 10.73 -4.75
CA LEU A 356 -11.35 10.10 -4.67
C LEU A 356 -11.88 9.82 -6.07
N PHE A 357 -11.77 10.80 -6.98
CA PHE A 357 -12.10 10.60 -8.40
C PHE A 357 -11.31 9.42 -8.99
N MET A 358 -9.98 9.40 -8.79
CA MET A 358 -9.12 8.32 -9.24
C MET A 358 -9.49 6.96 -8.65
N TRP A 359 -9.90 6.91 -7.38
CA TRP A 359 -10.37 5.69 -6.72
C TRP A 359 -11.61 5.13 -7.41
N TYR A 360 -12.56 6.00 -7.80
CA TYR A 360 -13.74 5.61 -8.56
C TYR A 360 -13.41 5.15 -9.99
N MET A 361 -12.38 5.71 -10.64
CA MET A 361 -11.94 5.23 -11.96
C MET A 361 -11.49 3.77 -11.94
N TRP A 362 -10.95 3.26 -10.83
CA TRP A 362 -10.67 1.83 -10.68
C TRP A 362 -11.92 0.95 -10.51
N ARG A 363 -13.07 1.53 -10.14
CA ARG A 363 -14.34 0.83 -9.90
C ARG A 363 -15.32 0.89 -11.06
N ILE A 364 -15.15 1.81 -12.01
CA ILE A 364 -16.03 1.94 -13.19
C ILE A 364 -16.13 0.65 -14.02
N GLU A 365 -15.15 -0.27 -13.97
CA GLU A 365 -15.27 -1.59 -14.62
C GLU A 365 -16.03 -2.64 -13.82
N ASP A 366 -16.27 -2.41 -12.52
CA ASP A 366 -17.17 -3.22 -11.69
C ASP A 366 -18.64 -2.75 -11.84
N VAL A 367 -18.87 -1.58 -12.46
CA VAL A 367 -20.16 -0.97 -12.77
C VAL A 367 -20.55 -1.25 -14.24
N ASP A 368 -21.84 -1.44 -14.51
CA ASP A 368 -22.33 -1.43 -15.90
C ASP A 368 -22.27 -0.01 -16.47
N VAL A 369 -21.26 0.25 -17.30
CA VAL A 369 -21.02 1.55 -17.95
C VAL A 369 -22.16 2.00 -18.87
N ALA A 370 -23.06 1.10 -19.29
CA ALA A 370 -24.25 1.49 -20.06
C ALA A 370 -25.19 2.41 -19.25
N VAL A 371 -25.19 2.29 -17.92
CA VAL A 371 -26.00 3.12 -17.00
C VAL A 371 -25.46 4.55 -16.89
N LEU A 372 -24.20 4.80 -17.27
CA LEU A 372 -23.54 6.12 -17.14
C LEU A 372 -23.69 7.02 -18.39
N GLY A 373 -24.34 6.51 -19.45
CA GLY A 373 -24.47 7.17 -20.76
C GLY A 373 -25.91 7.53 -21.15
N GLY A 374 -26.79 7.73 -20.17
CA GLY A 374 -28.19 8.15 -20.36
C GLY A 374 -28.33 9.60 -20.80
#